data_AF-A0A7S3LGG3-F1
#
_entry.id   AF-A0A7S3LGG3-F1
#
_cell.length_a   1.000
_cell.length_b   1.000
_cell.length_c   1.000
_cell.angle_alpha   90.00
_cell.angle_beta   90.00
_cell.angle_gamma   90.00
#
_symmetry.space_group_name_H-M   'P 1'
#
loop_
_entity.id
_entity.type
_entity.pdbx_description
1 polymer ?
#
loop_
_entity_poly.entity_id
_entity_poly.type
_entity_poly.pdbx_seq_one_letter_code
_entity_poly.pdbx_strand_id
1 'polypeptide(L)'
;ILCSEAYGAAVENADYEAIHSNNLGLVYETNEKKHLALHVLSKGLNHSTKSSFKKDGTSSPSQTLSILYNSALCALRAENYIAAYECIASCIAKSSAFDNPSCWLRMAEACLGVYHALDSKTNRHRSSLIEFNGEPKGLVLGRPEVSEESLVQVIASKEDIDQINRVPELRARYCLERVIENNPDQSILVSARLSLAFTLLAFREYRKALKVARQVIDAPEPQVNRDDLAFLVHKRRIATARLYAAEASCALGDAAEARSFLVVDGKGDAIDRLASDLGGVTLETAAANGKGKRRLARAQTMVRSSASAATAAMGNSTAAKQLAMQAQAMEDAYESNREKSSARRALVYCLLREGNQSAA
;
A
#
# COMPACT_ATOMS: atom_id res chain seq x y z
N ILE A 1 -43.87 -24.67 3.01
CA ILE A 1 -42.72 -25.54 3.35
C ILE A 1 -42.08 -24.93 4.59
N LEU A 2 -42.31 -25.56 5.73
CA LEU A 2 -41.87 -25.08 7.04
C LEU A 2 -40.35 -25.24 7.16
N CYS A 3 -39.66 -24.27 7.76
CA CYS A 3 -38.21 -24.32 7.98
C CYS A 3 -37.73 -25.57 8.74
N SER A 4 -38.64 -26.27 9.43
CA SER A 4 -38.39 -27.54 10.12
C SER A 4 -38.27 -28.75 9.19
N GLU A 5 -38.97 -28.77 8.05
CA GLU A 5 -38.89 -29.87 7.08
C GLU A 5 -37.63 -29.76 6.20
N ALA A 6 -37.13 -28.54 6.00
CA ALA A 6 -35.85 -28.30 5.33
C ALA A 6 -34.64 -28.82 6.15
N TYR A 7 -34.77 -28.86 7.49
CA TYR A 7 -33.71 -29.35 8.37
C TYR A 7 -33.61 -30.88 8.42
N GLY A 8 -34.72 -31.59 8.21
CA GLY A 8 -34.77 -33.06 8.24
C GLY A 8 -34.38 -33.76 6.94
N ALA A 9 -34.46 -33.05 5.80
CA ALA A 9 -34.14 -33.58 4.47
C ALA A 9 -32.77 -33.12 3.92
N ALA A 10 -32.06 -32.25 4.64
CA ALA A 10 -30.67 -31.96 4.37
C ALA A 10 -29.81 -33.15 4.82
N VAL A 11 -29.80 -34.21 4.00
CA VAL A 11 -28.66 -35.12 3.90
C VAL A 11 -27.39 -34.25 3.95
N GLU A 12 -26.38 -34.65 4.74
CA GLU A 12 -25.06 -34.01 4.88
C GLU A 12 -24.42 -33.73 3.51
N ASN A 13 -24.91 -32.71 2.84
CA ASN A 13 -24.49 -32.35 1.51
C ASN A 13 -23.34 -31.38 1.71
N ALA A 14 -22.12 -31.89 1.53
CA ALA A 14 -20.90 -31.12 1.65
C ALA A 14 -20.95 -29.80 0.83
N ASP A 15 -21.68 -29.78 -0.30
CA ASP A 15 -21.90 -28.57 -1.09
C ASP A 15 -22.67 -27.50 -0.31
N TYR A 16 -23.71 -27.89 0.43
CA TYR A 16 -24.48 -26.98 1.27
C TYR A 16 -23.62 -26.43 2.41
N GLU A 17 -22.82 -27.27 3.05
CA GLU A 17 -21.91 -26.84 4.11
C GLU A 17 -20.83 -25.88 3.60
N ALA A 18 -20.31 -26.09 2.39
CA ALA A 18 -19.36 -25.20 1.75
C ALA A 18 -19.99 -23.84 1.43
N ILE A 19 -21.21 -23.81 0.87
CA ILE A 19 -21.97 -22.57 0.59
C ILE A 19 -22.29 -21.83 1.90
N HIS A 20 -22.81 -22.55 2.89
CA HIS A 20 -23.15 -21.98 4.20
C HIS A 20 -21.91 -21.37 4.87
N SER A 21 -20.78 -22.09 4.85
CA SER A 21 -19.52 -21.60 5.40
C SER A 21 -19.00 -20.38 4.65
N ASN A 22 -19.11 -20.35 3.31
CA ASN A 22 -18.74 -19.18 2.52
C ASN A 22 -19.55 -17.93 2.91
N ASN A 23 -20.88 -18.08 2.97
CA ASN A 23 -21.79 -16.99 3.32
C ASN A 23 -21.58 -16.50 4.76
N LEU A 24 -21.44 -17.42 5.71
CA LEU A 24 -21.16 -17.08 7.11
C LEU A 24 -19.80 -16.40 7.27
N GLY A 25 -18.80 -16.81 6.48
CA GLY A 25 -17.50 -16.14 6.38
C GLY A 25 -17.64 -14.67 5.98
N LEU A 26 -18.42 -14.39 4.94
CA LEU A 26 -18.72 -13.01 4.51
C LEU A 26 -19.44 -12.21 5.60
N VAL A 27 -20.43 -12.81 6.29
CA VAL A 27 -21.11 -12.16 7.41
C VAL A 27 -20.14 -11.82 8.53
N TYR A 28 -19.24 -12.72 8.92
CA TYR A 28 -18.23 -12.41 9.94
C TYR A 28 -17.24 -11.35 9.49
N GLU A 29 -16.88 -11.33 8.21
CA GLU A 29 -15.98 -10.33 7.64
C GLU A 29 -16.58 -8.93 7.69
N THR A 30 -17.84 -8.78 7.27
CA THR A 30 -18.58 -7.50 7.32
C THR A 30 -18.78 -6.98 8.75
N ASN A 31 -18.77 -7.86 9.75
CA ASN A 31 -18.84 -7.53 11.18
C ASN A 31 -17.44 -7.35 11.82
N GLU A 32 -16.39 -7.21 11.01
CA GLU A 32 -14.99 -7.07 11.44
C GLU A 32 -14.45 -8.24 12.30
N LYS A 33 -15.12 -9.39 12.31
CA LYS A 33 -14.71 -10.61 13.01
C LYS A 33 -13.80 -11.47 12.13
N LYS A 34 -12.68 -10.88 11.69
CA LYS A 34 -11.76 -11.41 10.66
C LYS A 34 -11.26 -12.83 10.96
N HIS A 35 -10.91 -13.13 12.22
CA HIS A 35 -10.43 -14.46 12.60
C HIS A 35 -11.52 -15.54 12.51
N LEU A 36 -12.75 -15.21 12.90
CA LEU A 36 -13.90 -16.14 12.75
C LEU A 36 -14.26 -16.34 11.29
N ALA A 37 -14.21 -15.27 10.48
CA ALA A 37 -14.41 -15.36 9.04
C ALA A 37 -13.40 -16.33 8.39
N LEU A 38 -12.10 -16.17 8.68
CA LEU A 38 -11.05 -17.07 8.18
C LEU A 38 -11.27 -18.52 8.64
N HIS A 39 -11.65 -18.73 9.91
CA HIS A 39 -11.91 -20.06 10.44
C HIS A 39 -13.06 -20.77 9.69
N VAL A 40 -14.19 -20.08 9.50
CA VAL A 40 -15.33 -20.66 8.80
C VAL A 40 -15.03 -20.86 7.31
N LEU A 41 -14.32 -19.94 6.66
CA LEU A 41 -13.91 -20.11 5.27
C LEU A 41 -12.97 -21.31 5.09
N SER A 42 -12.04 -21.52 6.02
CA SER A 42 -11.20 -22.73 6.06
C SER A 42 -12.03 -24.01 6.22
N LYS A 43 -13.07 -23.99 7.09
CA LYS A 43 -14.03 -25.10 7.18
C LYS A 43 -14.71 -25.33 5.82
N GLY A 44 -15.15 -24.27 5.14
CA GLY A 44 -15.76 -24.37 3.81
C GLY A 44 -14.85 -25.01 2.76
N LEU A 45 -13.54 -24.69 2.77
CA LEU A 45 -12.56 -25.31 1.87
C LEU A 45 -12.43 -26.82 2.09
N ASN A 46 -12.50 -27.28 3.35
CA ASN A 46 -12.43 -28.71 3.68
C ASN A 46 -13.64 -29.51 3.19
N HIS A 47 -14.78 -28.85 2.96
CA HIS A 47 -16.03 -29.49 2.49
C HIS A 47 -16.28 -29.24 1.00
N SER A 48 -15.37 -28.53 0.30
CA SER A 48 -15.58 -28.19 -1.10
C SER A 48 -15.41 -29.41 -1.99
N THR A 49 -16.49 -29.80 -2.66
CA THR A 49 -16.47 -30.93 -3.61
C THR A 49 -16.10 -30.47 -5.03
N LYS A 50 -15.73 -31.44 -5.87
CA LYS A 50 -15.51 -31.22 -7.30
C LYS A 50 -16.85 -30.93 -7.98
N SER A 51 -16.83 -30.11 -9.03
CA SER A 51 -18.01 -29.84 -9.84
C SER A 51 -18.68 -31.15 -10.28
N SER A 52 -19.99 -31.26 -10.09
CA SER A 52 -20.76 -32.44 -10.47
C SER A 52 -22.01 -32.06 -11.25
N PHE A 53 -22.37 -32.91 -12.22
CA PHE A 53 -23.66 -32.86 -12.90
C PHE A 53 -24.57 -33.90 -12.25
N LYS A 54 -25.72 -33.46 -11.76
CA LYS A 54 -26.73 -34.35 -11.20
C LYS A 54 -27.55 -34.98 -12.33
N LYS A 55 -28.19 -36.11 -12.02
CA LYS A 55 -29.02 -36.87 -12.98
C LYS A 55 -30.23 -36.09 -13.51
N ASP A 56 -30.64 -35.05 -12.78
CA ASP A 56 -31.73 -34.13 -13.15
C ASP A 56 -31.28 -33.02 -14.12
N GLY A 57 -30.02 -33.02 -14.55
CA GLY A 57 -29.45 -32.00 -15.43
C GLY A 57 -28.98 -30.73 -14.70
N THR A 58 -29.11 -30.66 -13.38
CA THR A 58 -28.59 -29.53 -12.61
C THR A 58 -27.08 -29.67 -12.37
N SER A 59 -26.34 -28.56 -12.52
CA SER A 59 -24.91 -28.50 -12.20
C SER A 59 -24.69 -27.97 -10.79
N SER A 60 -23.86 -28.63 -9.99
CA SER A 60 -23.31 -28.08 -8.75
C SER A 60 -21.91 -27.52 -9.01
N PRO A 61 -21.73 -26.20 -9.19
CA PRO A 61 -20.42 -25.61 -9.41
C PRO A 61 -19.59 -25.70 -8.13
N SER A 62 -18.32 -26.07 -8.27
CA SER A 62 -17.40 -26.11 -7.12
C SER A 62 -17.27 -24.72 -6.50
N GLN A 63 -17.50 -24.64 -5.19
CA GLN A 63 -17.37 -23.39 -4.43
C GLN A 63 -15.92 -23.04 -4.09
N THR A 64 -14.97 -23.94 -4.38
CA THR A 64 -13.56 -23.81 -3.99
C THR A 64 -12.98 -22.44 -4.34
N LEU A 65 -13.16 -21.98 -5.58
CA LEU A 65 -12.57 -20.72 -6.04
C LEU A 65 -13.22 -19.49 -5.39
N SER A 66 -14.53 -19.52 -5.18
CA SER A 66 -15.24 -18.45 -4.48
C SER A 66 -14.80 -18.35 -3.02
N ILE A 67 -14.66 -19.49 -2.35
CA ILE A 67 -14.19 -19.56 -0.96
C ILE A 67 -12.73 -19.12 -0.86
N LEU A 68 -11.86 -19.52 -1.79
CA LEU A 68 -10.46 -19.06 -1.85
C LEU A 68 -10.37 -17.55 -2.04
N TYR A 69 -11.14 -16.99 -2.97
CA TYR A 69 -11.18 -15.55 -3.21
C TYR A 69 -11.63 -14.78 -1.95
N ASN A 70 -12.71 -15.21 -1.31
CA ASN A 70 -13.19 -14.59 -0.06
C ASN A 70 -12.21 -14.77 1.10
N SER A 71 -11.53 -15.93 1.18
CA SER A 71 -10.45 -16.18 2.15
C SER A 71 -9.31 -15.20 1.95
N ALA A 72 -8.94 -14.91 0.70
CA ALA A 72 -7.89 -13.96 0.41
C ALA A 72 -8.24 -12.53 0.84
N LEU A 73 -9.45 -12.06 0.54
CA LEU A 73 -9.91 -10.74 0.95
C LEU A 73 -9.93 -10.61 2.48
N CYS A 74 -10.39 -11.65 3.17
CA CYS A 74 -10.38 -11.68 4.62
C CYS A 74 -8.95 -11.71 5.18
N ALA A 75 -8.06 -12.49 4.56
CA ALA A 75 -6.65 -12.59 4.94
C ALA A 75 -5.91 -11.26 4.75
N LEU A 76 -6.17 -10.51 3.67
CA LEU A 76 -5.65 -9.15 3.48
C LEU A 76 -6.07 -8.24 4.63
N ARG A 77 -7.36 -8.25 4.99
CA ARG A 77 -7.87 -7.44 6.12
C ARG A 77 -7.29 -7.88 7.46
N ALA A 78 -6.96 -9.16 7.62
CA ALA A 78 -6.34 -9.73 8.81
C ALA A 78 -4.81 -9.60 8.82
N GLU A 79 -4.21 -8.91 7.83
CA GLU A 79 -2.76 -8.75 7.68
C GLU A 79 -2.00 -10.09 7.53
N ASN A 80 -2.70 -11.16 7.14
CA ASN A 80 -2.10 -12.45 6.79
C ASN A 80 -1.79 -12.48 5.29
N TYR A 81 -0.75 -11.73 4.91
CA TYR A 81 -0.46 -11.44 3.52
C TYR A 81 0.00 -12.66 2.71
N ILE A 82 0.70 -13.62 3.31
CA ILE A 82 1.11 -14.86 2.61
C ILE A 82 -0.11 -15.70 2.26
N ALA A 83 -1.01 -15.94 3.22
CA ALA A 83 -2.24 -16.68 2.95
C ALA A 83 -3.13 -15.96 1.90
N ALA A 84 -3.18 -14.63 1.96
CA ALA A 84 -3.88 -13.84 0.95
C ALA A 84 -3.30 -14.04 -0.46
N TYR A 85 -1.97 -13.97 -0.57
CA TYR A 85 -1.27 -14.22 -1.83
C TYR A 85 -1.57 -15.62 -2.37
N GLU A 86 -1.36 -16.66 -1.55
CA GLU A 86 -1.55 -18.06 -1.94
C GLU A 86 -2.97 -18.33 -2.46
N CYS A 87 -3.97 -17.77 -1.78
CA CYS A 87 -5.37 -17.92 -2.16
C CYS A 87 -5.66 -17.25 -3.53
N ILE A 88 -5.18 -16.02 -3.75
CA ILE A 88 -5.41 -15.30 -5.03
C ILE A 88 -4.63 -15.95 -6.17
N ALA A 89 -3.35 -16.28 -5.94
CA ALA A 89 -2.52 -16.94 -6.92
C ALA A 89 -3.12 -18.29 -7.33
N SER A 90 -3.67 -19.04 -6.36
CA SER A 90 -4.41 -20.28 -6.63
C SER A 90 -5.68 -20.05 -7.46
N CYS A 91 -6.42 -18.97 -7.21
CA CYS A 91 -7.60 -18.63 -8.02
C CYS A 91 -7.22 -18.32 -9.48
N ILE A 92 -6.22 -17.46 -9.68
CA ILE A 92 -5.72 -17.07 -11.01
C ILE A 92 -5.19 -18.29 -11.77
N ALA A 93 -4.40 -19.14 -11.11
CA ALA A 93 -3.80 -20.33 -11.73
C ALA A 93 -4.84 -21.37 -12.17
N LYS A 94 -5.99 -21.45 -11.46
CA LYS A 94 -7.02 -22.47 -11.70
C LYS A 94 -8.15 -22.01 -12.61
N SER A 95 -8.33 -20.70 -12.81
CA SER A 95 -9.46 -20.19 -13.59
C SER A 95 -9.17 -18.81 -14.19
N SER A 96 -9.41 -18.70 -15.50
CA SER A 96 -9.34 -17.43 -16.24
C SER A 96 -10.36 -16.40 -15.77
N ALA A 97 -11.45 -16.81 -15.10
CA ALA A 97 -12.41 -15.86 -14.53
C ALA A 97 -11.76 -14.94 -13.46
N PHE A 98 -10.69 -15.43 -12.81
CA PHE A 98 -9.91 -14.67 -11.84
C PHE A 98 -8.66 -14.02 -12.45
N ASP A 99 -8.36 -14.26 -13.73
CA ASP A 99 -7.29 -13.55 -14.46
C ASP A 99 -7.78 -12.15 -14.88
N ASN A 100 -8.15 -11.35 -13.90
CA ASN A 100 -8.67 -9.99 -14.08
C ASN A 100 -7.86 -8.97 -13.26
N PRO A 101 -7.85 -7.68 -13.66
CA PRO A 101 -7.02 -6.66 -13.01
C PRO A 101 -7.27 -6.51 -11.50
N SER A 102 -8.50 -6.73 -11.03
CA SER A 102 -8.82 -6.68 -9.60
C SER A 102 -8.05 -7.74 -8.81
N CYS A 103 -7.99 -8.98 -9.30
CA CYS A 103 -7.28 -10.06 -8.60
C CYS A 103 -5.77 -9.82 -8.60
N TRP A 104 -5.19 -9.39 -9.72
CA TRP A 104 -3.77 -9.03 -9.80
C TRP A 104 -3.41 -7.88 -8.86
N LEU A 105 -4.28 -6.86 -8.74
CA LEU A 105 -4.07 -5.77 -7.80
C LEU A 105 -4.09 -6.25 -6.34
N ARG A 106 -5.02 -7.15 -5.97
CA ARG A 106 -5.06 -7.75 -4.63
C ARG A 106 -3.83 -8.63 -4.34
N MET A 107 -3.33 -9.32 -5.36
CA MET A 107 -2.10 -10.10 -5.24
C MET A 107 -0.88 -9.19 -5.03
N ALA A 108 -0.81 -8.05 -5.72
CA ALA A 108 0.20 -7.03 -5.49
C ALA A 108 0.10 -6.43 -4.07
N GLU A 109 -1.11 -6.14 -3.60
CA GLU A 109 -1.38 -5.65 -2.24
C GLU A 109 -0.85 -6.62 -1.17
N ALA A 110 -1.08 -7.93 -1.37
CA ALA A 110 -0.51 -8.96 -0.50
C ALA A 110 1.02 -8.93 -0.50
N CYS A 111 1.67 -8.87 -1.67
CA CYS A 111 3.13 -8.78 -1.77
C CYS A 111 3.68 -7.54 -1.03
N LEU A 112 3.05 -6.37 -1.22
CA LEU A 112 3.44 -5.15 -0.53
C LEU A 112 3.25 -5.25 0.99
N GLY A 113 2.22 -5.96 1.45
CA GLY A 113 2.03 -6.27 2.86
C GLY A 113 3.17 -7.11 3.44
N VAL A 114 3.60 -8.17 2.73
CA VAL A 114 4.77 -8.98 3.12
C VAL A 114 6.02 -8.11 3.20
N TYR A 115 6.23 -7.25 2.20
CA TYR A 115 7.35 -6.30 2.18
C TYR A 115 7.39 -5.42 3.43
N HIS A 116 6.26 -4.80 3.80
CA HIS A 116 6.17 -3.98 5.01
C HIS A 116 6.40 -4.79 6.30
N ALA A 117 5.90 -6.02 6.36
CA ALA A 117 6.13 -6.92 7.48
C ALA A 117 7.63 -7.28 7.63
N LEU A 118 8.34 -7.51 6.53
CA LEU A 118 9.79 -7.76 6.54
C LEU A 118 10.60 -6.52 6.90
N ASP A 119 10.23 -5.35 6.38
CA ASP A 119 10.89 -4.07 6.67
C ASP A 119 10.79 -3.71 8.17
N SER A 120 9.62 -3.95 8.78
CA SER A 120 9.41 -3.69 10.21
C SER A 120 10.23 -4.62 11.13
N LYS A 121 10.37 -5.90 10.76
CA LYS A 121 11.13 -6.91 11.53
C LYS A 121 12.63 -6.75 11.42
N THR A 122 13.12 -6.45 10.21
CA THR A 122 14.56 -6.44 9.96
C THR A 122 15.26 -5.22 10.56
N ASN A 123 14.51 -4.28 11.15
CA ASN A 123 15.02 -3.03 11.72
C ASN A 123 16.05 -2.36 10.79
N ARG A 124 15.90 -2.59 9.47
CA ARG A 124 16.84 -2.11 8.48
C ARG A 124 16.72 -0.61 8.55
N HIS A 125 17.74 0.02 9.13
CA HIS A 125 17.89 1.46 9.14
C HIS A 125 17.92 1.91 7.68
N ARG A 126 16.74 2.23 7.12
CA ARG A 126 16.62 3.03 5.90
C ARG A 126 17.18 4.40 6.25
N SER A 127 18.49 4.54 6.11
CA SER A 127 19.11 5.84 5.93
C SER A 127 19.29 5.98 4.43
N SER A 128 18.51 6.89 3.86
CA SER A 128 18.67 7.32 2.49
C SER A 128 20.00 8.06 2.36
N LEU A 129 20.87 7.58 1.49
CA LEU A 129 21.99 8.35 0.96
C LEU A 129 21.42 9.43 0.05
N ILE A 130 21.81 10.69 0.25
CA ILE A 130 21.69 11.72 -0.79
C ILE A 130 23.10 12.07 -1.19
N GLU A 131 23.48 11.68 -2.41
CA GLU A 131 24.75 12.08 -3.02
C GLU A 131 24.69 13.58 -3.35
N PHE A 132 25.81 14.27 -3.09
CA PHE A 132 26.00 15.67 -3.50
C PHE A 132 27.23 15.71 -4.40
N ASN A 133 27.05 16.05 -5.67
CA ASN A 133 28.12 16.18 -6.66
C ASN A 133 29.03 14.94 -6.82
N GLY A 134 28.50 13.72 -6.65
CA GLY A 134 29.26 12.49 -6.82
C GLY A 134 30.19 12.10 -5.64
N GLU A 135 30.14 12.81 -4.51
CA GLU A 135 30.86 12.39 -3.29
C GLU A 135 29.90 12.08 -2.11
N PRO A 136 30.04 10.91 -1.45
CA PRO A 136 29.24 10.56 -0.28
C PRO A 136 29.78 11.25 0.98
N LYS A 137 29.13 12.32 1.45
CA LYS A 137 29.46 13.00 2.73
C LYS A 137 28.51 12.66 3.90
N GLY A 138 27.82 11.51 3.87
CA GLY A 138 26.90 11.11 4.93
C GLY A 138 26.70 9.59 5.03
N LEU A 139 26.33 9.14 6.24
CA LEU A 139 26.23 7.75 6.70
C LEU A 139 25.66 6.79 5.63
N VAL A 140 26.55 5.90 5.16
CA VAL A 140 26.25 4.80 4.25
C VAL A 140 25.60 3.68 5.04
N LEU A 141 24.29 3.45 4.85
CA LEU A 141 23.69 2.12 5.02
C LEU A 141 23.09 1.72 3.69
N GLY A 142 23.94 1.13 2.85
CA GLY A 142 23.52 0.49 1.62
C GLY A 142 22.54 -0.64 1.94
N ARG A 143 21.39 -0.64 1.27
CA ARG A 143 20.64 -1.88 1.08
C ARG A 143 21.59 -2.80 0.29
N PRO A 144 21.79 -4.07 0.68
CA PRO A 144 22.50 -5.00 -0.21
C PRO A 144 21.84 -4.88 -1.58
N GLU A 145 22.66 -4.75 -2.63
CA GLU A 145 22.20 -4.72 -4.01
C GLU A 145 21.08 -5.75 -4.15
N VAL A 146 19.95 -5.32 -4.70
CA VAL A 146 18.84 -6.22 -4.97
C VAL A 146 19.45 -7.31 -5.85
N SER A 147 19.69 -8.49 -5.25
CA SER A 147 20.16 -9.67 -5.97
C SER A 147 19.33 -9.75 -7.24
N GLU A 148 19.99 -9.91 -8.40
CA GLU A 148 19.36 -10.10 -9.70
C GLU A 148 18.59 -11.43 -9.74
N GLU A 149 17.64 -11.60 -8.82
CA GLU A 149 16.81 -12.77 -8.71
C GLU A 149 15.76 -12.68 -9.82
N SER A 150 15.74 -13.69 -10.69
CA SER A 150 14.74 -13.79 -11.74
C SER A 150 13.37 -14.11 -11.13
N LEU A 151 12.32 -13.51 -11.66
CA LEU A 151 10.95 -13.81 -11.25
C LEU A 151 10.61 -15.28 -11.52
N VAL A 152 10.06 -15.97 -10.52
CA VAL A 152 9.54 -17.34 -10.70
C VAL A 152 8.33 -17.27 -11.66
N GLN A 153 8.31 -18.11 -12.69
CA GLN A 153 7.27 -18.03 -13.73
C GLN A 153 5.93 -18.63 -13.28
N VAL A 154 5.97 -19.69 -12.48
CA VAL A 154 4.76 -20.41 -12.04
C VAL A 154 4.27 -19.84 -10.71
N ILE A 155 3.16 -19.10 -10.75
CA ILE A 155 2.50 -18.56 -9.55
C ILE A 155 1.93 -19.69 -8.68
N ALA A 156 1.86 -19.46 -7.37
CA ALA A 156 1.40 -20.42 -6.36
C ALA A 156 2.24 -21.72 -6.25
N SER A 157 3.41 -21.77 -6.88
CA SER A 157 4.41 -22.83 -6.65
C SER A 157 5.12 -22.61 -5.31
N LYS A 158 5.75 -23.64 -4.77
CA LYS A 158 6.51 -23.51 -3.52
C LYS A 158 7.66 -22.50 -3.68
N GLU A 159 8.32 -22.54 -4.83
CA GLU A 159 9.40 -21.65 -5.21
C GLU A 159 8.96 -20.19 -5.28
N ASP A 160 7.74 -19.95 -5.76
CA ASP A 160 7.13 -18.61 -5.80
C ASP A 160 6.83 -18.08 -4.38
N ILE A 161 6.27 -18.91 -3.50
CA ILE A 161 6.05 -18.53 -2.09
C ILE A 161 7.38 -18.25 -1.37
N ASP A 162 8.40 -19.08 -1.61
CA ASP A 162 9.74 -18.87 -1.07
C ASP A 162 10.38 -17.60 -1.62
N GLN A 163 10.13 -17.23 -2.88
CA GLN A 163 10.57 -15.94 -3.45
C GLN A 163 9.86 -14.75 -2.80
N ILE A 164 8.55 -14.83 -2.55
CA ILE A 164 7.79 -13.72 -1.93
C ILE A 164 8.23 -13.46 -0.51
N ASN A 165 8.62 -14.50 0.24
CA ASN A 165 9.19 -14.34 1.57
C ASN A 165 10.58 -13.67 1.57
N ARG A 166 11.27 -13.65 0.42
CA ARG A 166 12.63 -13.09 0.28
C ARG A 166 12.61 -11.70 -0.39
N VAL A 167 11.95 -11.58 -1.53
CA VAL A 167 11.89 -10.40 -2.40
C VAL A 167 10.45 -10.15 -2.90
N PRO A 168 9.50 -9.82 -2.00
CA PRO A 168 8.10 -9.61 -2.37
C PRO A 168 7.89 -8.48 -3.38
N GLU A 169 8.75 -7.47 -3.40
CA GLU A 169 8.61 -6.31 -4.30
C GLU A 169 8.69 -6.71 -5.78
N LEU A 170 9.45 -7.76 -6.10
CA LEU A 170 9.63 -8.24 -7.48
C LEU A 170 8.30 -8.80 -8.02
N ARG A 171 7.63 -9.62 -7.22
CA ARG A 171 6.31 -10.15 -7.55
C ARG A 171 5.26 -9.05 -7.57
N ALA A 172 5.31 -8.10 -6.62
CA ALA A 172 4.40 -6.96 -6.60
C ALA A 172 4.46 -6.16 -7.91
N ARG A 173 5.68 -5.85 -8.37
CA ARG A 173 5.90 -5.13 -9.62
C ARG A 173 5.28 -5.87 -10.82
N TYR A 174 5.58 -7.16 -10.97
CA TYR A 174 5.01 -7.98 -12.04
C TYR A 174 3.48 -7.92 -12.06
N CYS A 175 2.85 -8.10 -10.90
CA CYS A 175 1.39 -8.03 -10.78
C CYS A 175 0.85 -6.66 -11.20
N LEU A 176 1.51 -5.56 -10.81
CA LEU A 176 1.06 -4.19 -11.09
C LEU A 176 1.24 -3.80 -12.56
N GLU A 177 2.32 -4.22 -13.20
CA GLU A 177 2.54 -4.05 -14.63
C GLU A 177 1.42 -4.79 -15.41
N ARG A 178 1.12 -6.03 -15.04
CA ARG A 178 0.02 -6.81 -15.63
C ARG A 178 -1.36 -6.18 -15.41
N VAL A 179 -1.60 -5.53 -14.26
CA VAL A 179 -2.84 -4.75 -14.05
C VAL A 179 -2.95 -3.61 -15.05
N ILE A 180 -1.88 -2.85 -15.26
CA ILE A 180 -1.88 -1.66 -16.12
C ILE A 180 -2.03 -2.05 -17.60
N GLU A 181 -1.36 -3.11 -18.04
CA GLU A 181 -1.42 -3.62 -19.42
C GLU A 181 -2.84 -4.05 -19.85
N ASN A 182 -3.65 -4.52 -18.89
CA ASN A 182 -5.01 -4.97 -19.13
C ASN A 182 -6.06 -3.83 -19.13
N ASN A 183 -5.65 -2.57 -19.19
CA ASN A 183 -6.52 -1.38 -19.29
C ASN A 183 -7.73 -1.40 -18.34
N PRO A 184 -7.50 -1.43 -17.02
CA PRO A 184 -8.56 -1.58 -16.04
C PRO A 184 -9.34 -0.27 -15.85
N ASP A 185 -10.45 -0.36 -15.11
CA ASP A 185 -11.21 0.82 -14.67
C ASP A 185 -10.31 1.85 -14.00
N GLN A 186 -10.66 3.14 -14.15
CA GLN A 186 -9.83 4.26 -13.69
C GLN A 186 -9.45 4.18 -12.20
N SER A 187 -10.34 3.68 -11.33
CA SER A 187 -10.05 3.53 -9.89
C SER A 187 -8.99 2.45 -9.62
N ILE A 188 -9.04 1.34 -10.36
CA ILE A 188 -8.07 0.25 -10.28
C ILE A 188 -6.74 0.73 -10.88
N LEU A 189 -6.79 1.40 -12.03
CA LEU A 189 -5.62 1.95 -12.71
C LEU A 189 -4.84 2.92 -11.82
N VAL A 190 -5.51 3.87 -11.16
CA VAL A 190 -4.86 4.82 -10.24
C VAL A 190 -4.24 4.09 -9.05
N SER A 191 -4.92 3.10 -8.49
CA SER A 191 -4.38 2.31 -7.37
C SER A 191 -3.14 1.53 -7.80
N ALA A 192 -3.19 0.88 -8.96
CA ALA A 192 -2.08 0.14 -9.53
C ALA A 192 -0.88 1.05 -9.83
N ARG A 193 -1.10 2.23 -10.41
CA ARG A 193 -0.05 3.22 -10.66
C ARG A 193 0.61 3.72 -9.38
N LEU A 194 -0.17 4.01 -8.34
CA LEU A 194 0.37 4.43 -7.05
C LEU A 194 1.23 3.33 -6.41
N SER A 195 0.72 2.10 -6.36
CA SER A 195 1.48 0.95 -5.87
C SER A 195 2.72 0.68 -6.73
N LEU A 196 2.66 0.89 -8.04
CA LEU A 196 3.81 0.73 -8.94
C LEU A 196 4.85 1.83 -8.70
N ALA A 197 4.44 3.09 -8.55
CA ALA A 197 5.35 4.17 -8.20
C ALA A 197 6.09 3.87 -6.89
N PHE A 198 5.39 3.35 -5.88
CA PHE A 198 6.00 2.91 -4.63
C PHE A 198 7.03 1.79 -4.81
N THR A 199 6.69 0.73 -5.56
CA THR A 199 7.63 -0.37 -5.83
C THR A 199 8.86 0.13 -6.61
N LEU A 200 8.66 0.99 -7.63
CA LEU A 200 9.76 1.56 -8.40
C LEU A 200 10.69 2.43 -7.54
N LEU A 201 10.16 3.19 -6.57
CA LEU A 201 10.96 3.90 -5.57
C LEU A 201 11.79 2.93 -4.73
N ALA A 202 11.20 1.80 -4.31
CA ALA A 202 11.92 0.77 -3.55
C ALA A 202 13.07 0.11 -4.35
N PHE A 203 12.92 0.01 -5.68
CA PHE A 203 13.95 -0.43 -6.62
C PHE A 203 14.90 0.68 -7.09
N ARG A 204 14.74 1.92 -6.60
CA ARG A 204 15.52 3.09 -7.04
C ARG A 204 15.36 3.42 -8.53
N GLU A 205 14.26 3.01 -9.16
CA GLU A 205 13.91 3.35 -10.54
C GLU A 205 13.21 4.71 -10.62
N TYR A 206 13.89 5.77 -10.14
CA TYR A 206 13.29 7.08 -9.88
C TYR A 206 12.62 7.72 -11.11
N ARG A 207 13.23 7.61 -12.30
CA ARG A 207 12.65 8.17 -13.53
C ARG A 207 11.30 7.53 -13.88
N LYS A 208 11.18 6.20 -13.72
CA LYS A 208 9.93 5.50 -13.98
C LYS A 208 8.90 5.81 -12.90
N ALA A 209 9.31 5.85 -11.63
CA ALA A 209 8.45 6.22 -10.52
C ALA A 209 7.83 7.62 -10.72
N LEU A 210 8.65 8.60 -11.09
CA LEU A 210 8.21 9.96 -11.40
C LEU A 210 7.20 9.99 -12.56
N LYS A 211 7.50 9.26 -13.66
CA LYS A 211 6.58 9.16 -14.81
C LYS A 211 5.23 8.60 -14.40
N VAL A 212 5.20 7.50 -13.64
CA VAL A 212 3.96 6.85 -13.20
C VAL A 212 3.19 7.73 -12.21
N ALA A 213 3.89 8.41 -11.29
CA ALA A 213 3.27 9.34 -10.35
C ALA A 213 2.60 10.53 -11.07
N ARG A 214 3.26 11.12 -12.08
CA ARG A 214 2.67 12.19 -12.90
C ARG A 214 1.40 11.75 -13.61
N GLN A 215 1.36 10.53 -14.15
CA GLN A 215 0.13 9.99 -14.76
C GLN A 215 -1.06 9.91 -13.80
N VAL A 216 -0.82 9.88 -12.49
CA VAL A 216 -1.88 9.97 -11.48
C VAL A 216 -2.23 11.42 -11.18
N ILE A 217 -1.23 12.30 -11.07
CA ILE A 217 -1.42 13.74 -10.81
C ILE A 217 -2.18 14.42 -11.96
N ASP A 218 -1.82 14.09 -13.19
CA ASP A 218 -2.38 14.67 -14.42
C ASP A 218 -3.70 14.00 -14.83
N ALA A 219 -4.19 13.02 -14.05
CA ALA A 219 -5.45 12.37 -14.33
C ALA A 219 -6.61 13.37 -14.12
N PRO A 220 -7.65 13.34 -14.96
CA PRO A 220 -8.79 14.23 -14.82
C PRO A 220 -9.48 14.04 -13.48
N GLU A 221 -9.85 15.15 -12.85
CA GLU A 221 -10.59 15.15 -11.59
C GLU A 221 -11.98 14.52 -11.85
N PRO A 222 -12.40 13.53 -11.04
CA PRO A 222 -13.69 12.91 -11.23
C PRO A 222 -14.81 13.93 -10.97
N GLN A 223 -15.85 13.93 -11.80
CA GLN A 223 -17.04 14.77 -11.65
C GLN A 223 -17.93 14.24 -10.51
N VAL A 224 -17.42 14.29 -9.28
CA VAL A 224 -18.06 13.76 -8.08
C VAL A 224 -18.35 14.91 -7.13
N ASN A 225 -19.40 14.79 -6.33
CA ASN A 225 -19.76 15.83 -5.38
C ASN A 225 -18.65 16.02 -4.34
N ARG A 226 -18.38 17.26 -3.92
CA ARG A 226 -17.21 17.57 -3.07
C ARG A 226 -17.25 16.92 -1.70
N ASP A 227 -18.44 16.56 -1.23
CA ASP A 227 -18.65 15.93 0.07
C ASP A 227 -18.64 14.39 0.01
N ASP A 228 -18.48 13.80 -1.17
CA ASP A 228 -18.48 12.36 -1.32
C ASP A 228 -17.16 11.72 -0.86
N LEU A 229 -17.26 10.56 -0.22
CA LEU A 229 -16.09 9.76 0.19
C LEU A 229 -15.15 9.48 -0.99
N ALA A 230 -15.69 9.30 -2.19
CA ALA A 230 -14.91 9.07 -3.41
C ALA A 230 -14.01 10.27 -3.75
N PHE A 231 -14.47 11.50 -3.51
CA PHE A 231 -13.66 12.71 -3.71
C PHE A 231 -12.50 12.80 -2.72
N LEU A 232 -12.74 12.48 -1.44
CA LEU A 232 -11.68 12.42 -0.42
C LEU A 232 -10.63 11.35 -0.74
N VAL A 233 -11.07 10.17 -1.20
CA VAL A 233 -10.18 9.09 -1.64
C VAL A 233 -9.35 9.54 -2.86
N HIS A 234 -9.95 10.24 -3.81
CA HIS A 234 -9.24 10.80 -4.95
C HIS A 234 -8.17 11.81 -4.53
N LYS A 235 -8.51 12.80 -3.69
CA LYS A 235 -7.54 13.76 -3.14
C LYS A 235 -6.37 13.09 -2.45
N ARG A 236 -6.63 12.08 -1.63
CA ARG A 236 -5.60 11.30 -0.96
C ARG A 236 -4.67 10.58 -1.94
N ARG A 237 -5.22 10.02 -3.03
CA ARG A 237 -4.45 9.39 -4.11
C ARG A 237 -3.53 10.40 -4.80
N ILE A 238 -4.04 11.60 -5.14
CA ILE A 238 -3.25 12.69 -5.73
C ILE A 238 -2.16 13.16 -4.77
N ALA A 239 -2.48 13.37 -3.49
CA ALA A 239 -1.52 13.77 -2.48
C ALA A 239 -0.38 12.74 -2.31
N THR A 240 -0.73 11.45 -2.36
CA THR A 240 0.24 10.35 -2.32
C THR A 240 1.13 10.35 -3.57
N ALA A 241 0.55 10.53 -4.76
CA ALA A 241 1.30 10.63 -6.01
C ALA A 241 2.29 11.81 -5.98
N ARG A 242 1.88 12.97 -5.44
CA ARG A 242 2.74 14.15 -5.27
C ARG A 242 3.92 13.87 -4.34
N LEU A 243 3.72 13.14 -3.25
CA LEU A 243 4.82 12.71 -2.39
C LEU A 243 5.81 11.79 -3.13
N TYR A 244 5.32 10.79 -3.86
CA TYR A 244 6.20 9.91 -4.64
C TYR A 244 6.93 10.64 -5.77
N ALA A 245 6.26 11.57 -6.45
CA ALA A 245 6.89 12.42 -7.46
C ALA A 245 7.97 13.33 -6.84
N ALA A 246 7.71 13.91 -5.66
CA ALA A 246 8.69 14.71 -4.94
C ALA A 246 9.92 13.90 -4.52
N GLU A 247 9.71 12.70 -3.98
CA GLU A 247 10.80 11.79 -3.59
C GLU A 247 11.64 11.37 -4.80
N ALA A 248 11.00 10.97 -5.91
CA ALA A 248 11.69 10.60 -7.13
C ALA A 248 12.49 11.77 -7.73
N SER A 249 11.91 12.98 -7.76
CA SER A 249 12.58 14.17 -8.30
C SER A 249 13.78 14.58 -7.45
N CYS A 250 13.63 14.52 -6.12
CA CYS A 250 14.71 14.78 -5.18
C CYS A 250 15.88 13.79 -5.37
N ALA A 251 15.57 12.50 -5.54
CA ALA A 251 16.58 11.46 -5.80
C ALA A 251 17.27 11.61 -7.16
N LEU A 252 16.62 12.26 -8.14
CA LEU A 252 17.20 12.61 -9.43
C LEU A 252 18.03 13.91 -9.40
N GLY A 253 18.11 14.59 -8.26
CA GLY A 253 18.80 15.86 -8.09
C GLY A 253 17.98 17.09 -8.48
N ASP A 254 16.72 16.94 -8.87
CA ASP A 254 15.83 18.06 -9.18
C ASP A 254 15.02 18.49 -7.95
N ALA A 255 15.70 19.19 -7.05
CA ALA A 255 15.11 19.68 -5.80
C ALA A 255 14.04 20.75 -6.02
N ALA A 256 14.15 21.53 -7.10
CA ALA A 256 13.18 22.57 -7.43
C ALA A 256 11.84 21.95 -7.86
N GLU A 257 11.90 20.93 -8.72
CA GLU A 257 10.73 20.16 -9.12
C GLU A 257 10.15 19.35 -7.96
N ALA A 258 10.99 18.75 -7.12
CA ALA A 258 10.53 18.09 -5.90
C ALA A 258 9.70 19.03 -5.02
N ARG A 259 10.16 20.27 -4.85
CA ARG A 259 9.45 21.29 -4.07
C ARG A 259 8.15 21.73 -4.74
N SER A 260 8.09 21.82 -6.06
CA SER A 260 6.85 22.19 -6.77
C SER A 260 5.72 21.19 -6.52
N PHE A 261 6.04 19.89 -6.43
CA PHE A 261 5.06 18.87 -6.05
C PHE A 261 4.57 19.01 -4.61
N LEU A 262 5.41 19.49 -3.69
CA LEU A 262 5.04 19.67 -2.28
C LEU A 262 4.31 20.99 -2.02
N VAL A 263 4.63 22.05 -2.76
CA VAL A 263 4.16 23.43 -2.56
C VAL A 263 3.63 24.00 -3.89
N VAL A 264 2.52 23.45 -4.38
CA VAL A 264 2.01 23.71 -5.75
C VAL A 264 1.70 25.18 -6.05
N ASP A 265 1.22 25.96 -5.08
CA ASP A 265 0.80 27.35 -5.32
C ASP A 265 1.64 28.40 -4.58
N GLY A 266 2.77 27.99 -4.00
CA GLY A 266 3.65 28.89 -3.25
C GLY A 266 3.04 29.51 -1.99
N LYS A 267 1.79 29.15 -1.63
CA LYS A 267 1.12 29.67 -0.44
C LYS A 267 1.69 29.01 0.81
N GLY A 268 1.73 29.78 1.90
CA GLY A 268 2.25 29.32 3.20
C GLY A 268 1.51 28.10 3.78
N ASP A 269 0.26 27.87 3.38
CA ASP A 269 -0.60 26.78 3.85
C ASP A 269 -0.58 25.53 2.94
N ALA A 270 0.18 25.54 1.83
CA ALA A 270 0.16 24.45 0.85
C ALA A 270 0.55 23.09 1.44
N ILE A 271 1.51 23.11 2.38
CA ILE A 271 1.96 21.92 3.13
C ILE A 271 0.81 21.35 3.98
N ASP A 272 0.04 22.20 4.63
CA ASP A 272 -1.05 21.78 5.50
C ASP A 272 -2.24 21.26 4.70
N ARG A 273 -2.53 21.85 3.52
CA ARG A 273 -3.51 21.31 2.57
C ARG A 273 -3.11 19.92 2.07
N LEU A 274 -1.85 19.76 1.63
CA LEU A 274 -1.34 18.46 1.18
C LEU A 274 -1.38 17.40 2.29
N ALA A 275 -1.02 17.78 3.53
CA ALA A 275 -1.09 16.90 4.68
C ALA A 275 -2.54 16.52 5.05
N SER A 276 -3.48 17.47 4.96
CA SER A 276 -4.91 17.24 5.14
C SER A 276 -5.44 16.22 4.13
N ASP A 277 -5.11 16.39 2.85
CA ASP A 277 -5.50 15.47 1.77
C ASP A 277 -4.89 14.08 1.96
N LEU A 278 -3.61 14.00 2.31
CA LEU A 278 -2.91 12.73 2.57
C LEU A 278 -3.49 11.98 3.78
N GLY A 279 -3.75 12.71 4.86
CA GLY A 279 -4.35 12.19 6.08
C GLY A 279 -5.84 11.89 5.93
N GLY A 280 -6.52 12.46 4.92
CA GLY A 280 -7.97 12.44 4.81
C GLY A 280 -8.65 13.00 6.07
N VAL A 281 -8.08 14.04 6.68
CA VAL A 281 -8.60 14.68 7.90
C VAL A 281 -8.58 16.17 7.69
N THR A 282 -9.77 16.80 7.74
CA THR A 282 -9.87 18.26 7.75
C THR A 282 -9.40 18.84 9.09
N LEU A 283 -8.95 20.09 9.09
CA LEU A 283 -8.54 20.79 10.32
C LEU A 283 -9.67 20.81 11.37
N GLU A 284 -10.91 20.97 10.94
CA GLU A 284 -12.10 20.94 11.80
C GLU A 284 -12.30 19.56 12.44
N THR A 285 -12.15 18.49 11.65
CA THR A 285 -12.24 17.11 12.17
C THR A 285 -11.10 16.82 13.15
N ALA A 286 -9.90 17.32 12.88
CA ALA A 286 -8.76 17.18 13.79
C ALA A 286 -8.97 17.95 15.11
N ALA A 287 -9.66 19.08 15.09
CA ALA A 287 -10.00 19.84 16.30
C ALA A 287 -10.99 19.08 17.20
N ALA A 288 -11.96 18.40 16.60
CA ALA A 288 -12.99 17.66 17.32
C ALA A 288 -12.58 16.22 17.73
N ASN A 289 -11.61 15.61 17.04
CA ASN A 289 -11.26 14.19 17.22
C ASN A 289 -9.76 13.99 17.45
N GLY A 290 -9.38 13.53 18.64
CA GLY A 290 -7.98 13.24 19.00
C GLY A 290 -7.28 12.22 18.08
N LYS A 291 -8.01 11.22 17.55
CA LYS A 291 -7.44 10.27 16.56
C LYS A 291 -7.19 10.98 15.23
N GLY A 292 -8.13 11.82 14.80
CA GLY A 292 -7.98 12.68 13.62
C GLY A 292 -6.77 13.60 13.75
N LYS A 293 -6.61 14.24 14.91
CA LYS A 293 -5.47 15.11 15.24
C LYS A 293 -4.13 14.40 15.09
N ARG A 294 -3.97 13.20 15.65
CA ARG A 294 -2.74 12.40 15.52
C ARG A 294 -2.48 12.00 14.07
N ARG A 295 -3.52 11.62 13.32
CA ARG A 295 -3.38 11.24 11.90
C ARG A 295 -2.95 12.42 11.03
N LEU A 296 -3.52 13.60 11.27
CA LEU A 296 -3.12 14.83 10.58
C LEU A 296 -1.69 15.23 10.95
N ALA A 297 -1.33 15.21 12.23
CA ALA A 297 0.02 15.51 12.69
C ALA A 297 1.07 14.60 12.01
N ARG A 298 0.81 13.29 11.91
CA ARG A 298 1.68 12.35 11.17
C ARG A 298 1.87 12.74 9.71
N ALA A 299 0.79 13.07 9.02
CA ALA A 299 0.86 13.51 7.62
C ALA A 299 1.64 14.82 7.49
N GLN A 300 1.41 15.78 8.40
CA GLN A 300 2.12 17.05 8.46
C GLN A 300 3.63 16.87 8.70
N THR A 301 4.01 16.01 9.64
CA THR A 301 5.41 15.64 9.92
C THR A 301 6.07 15.04 8.68
N MET A 302 5.39 14.13 7.99
CA MET A 302 5.90 13.50 6.76
C MET A 302 6.14 14.53 5.65
N VAL A 303 5.13 15.34 5.31
CA VAL A 303 5.24 16.35 4.24
C VAL A 303 6.31 17.40 4.58
N ARG A 304 6.36 17.87 5.84
CA ARG A 304 7.38 18.85 6.28
C ARG A 304 8.79 18.28 6.25
N SER A 305 8.97 17.01 6.62
CA SER A 305 10.27 16.33 6.53
C SER A 305 10.74 16.24 5.07
N SER A 306 9.86 15.86 4.15
CA SER A 306 10.18 15.82 2.72
C SER A 306 10.46 17.21 2.14
N ALA A 307 9.65 18.22 2.52
CA ALA A 307 9.84 19.60 2.09
C ALA A 307 11.15 20.20 2.63
N SER A 308 11.51 19.86 3.86
CA SER A 308 12.80 20.21 4.46
C SER A 308 13.96 19.65 3.63
N ALA A 309 13.93 18.35 3.32
CA ALA A 309 14.96 17.70 2.52
C ALA A 309 15.13 18.35 1.13
N ALA A 310 14.03 18.62 0.43
CA ALA A 310 14.06 19.32 -0.86
C ALA A 310 14.61 20.75 -0.73
N THR A 311 14.19 21.49 0.31
CA THR A 311 14.65 22.87 0.54
C THR A 311 16.13 22.94 0.89
N ALA A 312 16.64 21.97 1.67
CA ALA A 312 18.06 21.81 1.95
C ALA A 312 18.84 21.43 0.70
N ALA A 313 18.27 20.60 -0.18
CA ALA A 313 18.86 20.24 -1.46
C ALA A 313 19.05 21.46 -2.38
N MET A 314 18.12 22.43 -2.34
CA MET A 314 18.21 23.72 -3.04
C MET A 314 19.22 24.71 -2.41
N GLY A 315 19.86 24.37 -1.28
CA GLY A 315 20.83 25.25 -0.61
C GLY A 315 20.22 26.26 0.38
N ASN A 316 18.91 26.22 0.65
CA ASN A 316 18.28 27.08 1.65
C ASN A 316 18.22 26.36 3.01
N SER A 317 19.36 26.25 3.69
CA SER A 317 19.47 25.50 4.94
C SER A 317 18.60 26.07 6.07
N THR A 318 18.49 27.39 6.17
CA THR A 318 17.69 28.07 7.21
C THR A 318 16.22 27.69 7.13
N ALA A 319 15.62 27.76 5.94
CA ALA A 319 14.21 27.38 5.76
C ALA A 319 14.01 25.87 5.94
N ALA A 320 14.95 25.05 5.46
CA ALA A 320 14.90 23.61 5.65
C ALA A 320 14.93 23.20 7.12
N LYS A 321 15.79 23.83 7.92
CA LYS A 321 15.90 23.61 9.36
C LYS A 321 14.63 24.00 10.10
N GLN A 322 14.02 25.14 9.76
CA GLN A 322 12.73 25.55 10.33
C GLN A 322 11.65 24.50 10.07
N LEU A 323 11.55 23.99 8.84
CA LEU A 323 10.59 22.92 8.49
C LEU A 323 10.87 21.62 9.26
N ALA A 324 12.13 21.22 9.40
CA ALA A 324 12.51 20.03 10.15
C ALA A 324 12.19 20.17 11.65
N MET A 325 12.46 21.33 12.25
CA MET A 325 12.13 21.62 13.65
C MET A 325 10.61 21.59 13.89
N GLN A 326 9.82 22.15 12.96
CA GLN A 326 8.37 22.06 13.04
C GLN A 326 7.88 20.61 12.97
N ALA A 327 8.42 19.82 12.03
CA ALA A 327 8.10 18.40 11.91
C ALA A 327 8.44 17.63 13.19
N GLN A 328 9.59 17.93 13.81
CA GLN A 328 10.04 17.29 15.04
C GLN A 328 9.15 17.68 16.22
N ALA A 329 8.81 18.96 16.37
CA ALA A 329 7.91 19.43 17.41
C ALA A 329 6.52 18.77 17.32
N MET A 330 6.02 18.56 16.10
CA MET A 330 4.78 17.80 15.88
C MET A 330 4.92 16.33 16.27
N GLU A 331 6.03 15.70 15.91
CA GLU A 331 6.27 14.30 16.27
C GLU A 331 6.41 14.12 17.79
N ASP A 332 7.18 14.96 18.47
CA ASP A 332 7.34 14.95 19.93
C ASP A 332 6.01 15.18 20.68
N ALA A 333 5.08 15.93 20.09
CA ALA A 333 3.77 16.19 20.69
C ALA A 333 2.77 15.02 20.54
N TYR A 334 2.93 14.17 19.53
CA TYR A 334 1.90 13.18 19.15
C TYR A 334 2.40 11.73 19.02
N GLU A 335 3.71 11.49 19.03
CA GLU A 335 4.31 10.16 18.89
C GLU A 335 5.25 9.82 20.05
N SER A 336 5.18 8.58 20.54
CA SER A 336 6.01 8.10 21.64
C SER A 336 7.35 7.51 21.19
N ASN A 337 7.59 7.34 19.88
CA ASN A 337 8.67 6.51 19.36
C ASN A 337 9.81 7.34 18.71
N ARG A 338 10.62 7.98 19.56
CA ARG A 338 11.68 8.92 19.15
C ARG A 338 12.80 8.31 18.30
N GLU A 339 13.02 6.99 18.38
CA GLU A 339 14.17 6.33 17.72
C GLU A 339 14.01 6.20 16.20
N LYS A 340 12.76 6.24 15.68
CA LYS A 340 12.47 6.09 14.25
C LYS A 340 12.05 7.38 13.56
N SER A 341 12.29 8.52 14.21
CA SER A 341 11.78 9.82 13.77
C SER A 341 12.32 10.24 12.41
N SER A 342 11.41 10.38 11.44
CA SER A 342 11.73 10.95 10.12
C SER A 342 12.10 12.43 10.25
N ALA A 343 11.46 13.16 11.15
CA ALA A 343 11.74 14.58 11.37
C ALA A 343 13.14 14.81 11.94
N ARG A 344 13.55 13.99 12.92
CA ARG A 344 14.90 14.05 13.48
C ARG A 344 15.96 13.76 12.42
N ARG A 345 15.75 12.75 11.57
CA ARG A 345 16.67 12.46 10.45
C ARG A 345 16.74 13.62 9.45
N ALA A 346 15.61 14.25 9.13
CA ALA A 346 15.59 15.44 8.27
C ALA A 346 16.35 16.61 8.91
N LEU A 347 16.22 16.81 10.23
CA LEU A 347 16.97 17.84 10.96
C LEU A 347 18.48 17.55 10.95
N VAL A 348 18.89 16.33 11.27
CA VAL A 348 20.29 15.89 11.21
C VAL A 348 20.86 16.13 9.81
N TYR A 349 20.12 15.76 8.77
CA TYR A 349 20.52 16.03 7.38
C TYR A 349 20.75 17.52 7.10
N CYS A 350 19.85 18.39 7.57
CA CYS A 350 20.03 19.84 7.43
C CYS A 350 21.28 20.34 8.15
N LEU A 351 21.52 19.87 9.39
CA LEU A 351 22.68 20.27 10.19
C LEU A 351 24.00 19.80 9.55
N LEU A 352 24.04 18.58 9.01
CA LEU A 352 25.21 18.07 8.30
C LEU A 352 25.51 18.90 7.05
N ARG A 353 24.48 19.34 6.31
CA ARG A 353 24.66 20.26 5.17
C ARG A 353 25.14 21.65 5.57
N GLU A 354 24.84 22.12 6.78
CA GLU A 354 25.41 23.35 7.33
C GLU A 354 26.89 23.20 7.76
N GLY A 355 27.47 21.99 7.61
CA GLY A 355 28.84 21.69 8.03
C GLY A 355 28.96 21.33 9.50
N ASN A 356 27.84 21.14 10.21
CA ASN A 356 27.86 20.73 11.61
C ASN A 356 28.06 19.22 11.74
N GLN A 357 29.33 18.79 11.71
CA GLN A 357 29.72 17.38 11.81
C GLN A 357 29.32 16.71 13.13
N SER A 358 29.16 17.48 14.21
CA SER A 358 28.72 16.96 15.52
C SER A 358 27.24 16.54 15.58
N ALA A 359 26.49 16.74 14.49
CA ALA A 359 25.08 16.33 14.40
C ALA A 359 24.88 14.87 13.95
N ALA A 360 25.91 14.23 13.37
CA ALA A 360 25.93 12.78 13.08
C ALA A 360 26.22 11.98 14.34
#